data_AF-A0AAV3F513-F1
#
_entry.id   AF-A0AAV3F513-F1
#
_cell.length_a   1.000
_cell.length_b   1.000
_cell.length_c   1.000
_cell.angle_alpha   90.00
_cell.angle_beta   90.00
_cell.angle_gamma   90.00
#
_symmetry.space_group_name_H-M   'P 1'
#
loop_
_entity.id
_entity.type
_entity.pdbx_description
1 polymer ?
#
loop_
_entity_poly.entity_id
_entity_poly.type
_entity_poly.pdbx_seq_one_letter_code
_entity_poly.pdbx_strand_id
1 'polypeptide(L)'
;MLNNRLFSLERDTDVPLSSNSPRWISQYIVQQLHHIRSIEEDLTRLPSTGEHFYINSECSFSLFLFAIMISKRESITRLTYFTESFTVSEYNAFIELQDKCAIGQITILTNTKPVFVNNRANLEIKVATFSGEILLVTTSDNHYVFENSAGGKVENTFCFMTIANDKALLEFRESIVSNNRLKYE
;
A
#
# COMPACT_ATOMS: atom_id res chain seq x y z
N MET A 1 -4.50 24.90 -28.08
CA MET A 1 -5.31 24.62 -26.88
C MET A 1 -5.74 23.17 -26.95
N LEU A 2 -5.29 22.34 -26.01
CA LEU A 2 -5.67 20.92 -25.95
C LEU A 2 -7.09 20.78 -25.43
N ASN A 3 -7.96 20.15 -26.23
CA ASN A 3 -9.33 19.82 -25.86
C ASN A 3 -9.29 18.65 -24.86
N ASN A 4 -9.49 18.94 -23.58
CA ASN A 4 -9.54 17.94 -22.52
C ASN A 4 -10.84 17.12 -22.65
N ARG A 5 -10.78 15.96 -23.31
CA ARG A 5 -11.90 15.02 -23.49
C ARG A 5 -12.15 14.09 -22.29
N LEU A 6 -11.77 14.50 -21.08
CA LEU A 6 -11.95 13.66 -19.89
C LEU A 6 -13.28 13.93 -19.18
N PHE A 7 -13.86 15.12 -19.32
CA PHE A 7 -15.17 15.43 -18.72
C PHE A 7 -15.94 16.44 -19.59
N SER A 8 -17.13 16.05 -20.04
CA SER A 8 -18.16 16.97 -20.52
C SER A 8 -19.19 17.14 -19.41
N LEU A 9 -19.09 18.25 -18.67
CA LEU A 9 -20.15 18.64 -17.74
C LEU A 9 -21.22 19.38 -18.54
N GLU A 10 -22.24 18.65 -18.99
CA GLU A 10 -23.49 19.29 -19.37
C GLU A 10 -24.16 19.79 -18.09
N ARG A 11 -24.46 21.09 -18.02
CA ARG A 11 -25.26 21.64 -16.92
C ARG A 11 -26.68 21.17 -17.14
N ASP A 12 -27.11 20.19 -16.35
CA ASP A 12 -28.49 19.71 -16.37
C ASP A 12 -29.46 20.87 -16.10
N THR A 13 -30.28 21.16 -17.10
CA THR A 13 -31.51 21.93 -16.94
C THR A 13 -32.55 21.03 -16.26
N ASP A 14 -33.00 21.43 -15.07
CA ASP A 14 -34.17 21.00 -14.31
C ASP A 14 -34.83 19.67 -14.74
N VAL A 15 -34.42 18.57 -14.10
CA VAL A 15 -35.08 17.25 -14.22
C VAL A 15 -35.97 17.02 -12.99
N PRO A 16 -37.27 16.67 -13.14
CA PRO A 16 -38.13 16.36 -12.01
C PRO A 16 -37.68 15.07 -11.30
N LEU A 17 -37.76 15.07 -9.97
CA LEU A 17 -37.53 13.91 -9.10
C LEU A 17 -38.44 12.73 -9.50
N SER A 18 -37.94 11.85 -10.35
CA SER A 18 -38.49 10.51 -10.57
C SER A 18 -37.47 9.46 -10.15
N SER A 19 -37.98 8.46 -9.44
CA SER A 19 -37.28 7.57 -8.52
C SER A 19 -36.47 6.46 -9.20
N ASN A 20 -35.48 6.81 -10.03
CA ASN A 20 -34.40 5.90 -10.43
C ASN A 20 -33.23 6.74 -10.93
N SER A 21 -32.36 7.14 -10.01
CA SER A 21 -31.07 7.72 -10.39
C SER A 21 -30.34 6.72 -11.30
N PRO A 22 -29.89 7.11 -12.50
CA PRO A 22 -29.07 6.22 -13.31
C PRO A 22 -27.79 5.99 -12.51
N ARG A 23 -27.61 4.75 -12.02
CA ARG A 23 -26.36 4.27 -11.41
C ARG A 23 -25.28 4.33 -12.49
N TRP A 24 -24.67 5.49 -12.66
CA TRP A 24 -23.44 5.65 -13.41
C TRP A 24 -22.33 4.95 -12.65
N ILE A 25 -22.17 3.65 -12.91
CA ILE A 25 -21.08 2.84 -12.41
C ILE A 25 -20.17 2.60 -13.62
N SER A 26 -19.01 3.24 -13.63
CA SER A 26 -17.98 2.97 -14.63
C SER A 26 -17.60 1.49 -14.55
N GLN A 27 -17.80 0.73 -15.64
CA GLN A 27 -17.43 -0.69 -15.72
C GLN A 27 -15.93 -0.92 -15.45
N TYR A 28 -15.10 0.10 -15.69
CA TYR A 28 -13.67 0.09 -15.40
C TYR A 28 -13.37 0.02 -13.88
N ILE A 29 -14.20 0.67 -13.05
CA ILE A 29 -14.04 0.68 -11.58
C ILE A 29 -14.54 -0.63 -10.96
N VAL A 30 -15.57 -1.26 -11.53
CA VAL A 30 -16.16 -2.50 -10.99
C VAL A 30 -15.19 -3.69 -11.07
N GLN A 31 -14.35 -3.74 -12.10
CA GLN A 31 -13.39 -4.85 -12.27
C GLN A 31 -12.21 -4.80 -11.31
N GLN A 32 -11.97 -3.65 -10.66
CA GLN A 32 -10.85 -3.46 -9.74
C GLN A 32 -11.29 -3.48 -8.27
N LEU A 33 -12.60 -3.62 -8.01
CA LEU A 33 -13.18 -3.70 -6.67
C LEU A 33 -13.26 -5.15 -6.20
N HIS A 34 -12.33 -5.55 -5.34
CA HIS A 34 -12.37 -6.88 -4.72
C HIS A 34 -12.86 -6.76 -3.28
N HIS A 35 -13.88 -7.52 -2.93
CA HIS A 35 -14.22 -7.76 -1.53
C HIS A 35 -13.48 -9.02 -1.07
N ILE A 36 -12.54 -8.88 -0.13
CA ILE A 36 -11.74 -10.02 0.35
C ILE A 36 -11.92 -10.22 1.86
N ARG A 37 -11.86 -11.47 2.29
CA ARG A 37 -11.82 -11.89 3.70
C ARG A 37 -10.48 -12.51 4.08
N SER A 38 -9.74 -13.04 3.11
CA SER A 38 -8.38 -13.55 3.27
C SER A 38 -7.52 -13.14 2.09
N ILE A 39 -6.39 -12.46 2.34
CA ILE A 39 -5.45 -12.10 1.27
C ILE A 39 -4.94 -13.35 0.55
N GLU A 40 -4.62 -14.41 1.28
CA GLU A 40 -4.00 -15.61 0.68
C GLU A 40 -4.98 -16.42 -0.17
N GLU A 41 -6.26 -16.44 0.20
CA GLU A 41 -7.28 -17.23 -0.51
C GLU A 41 -7.95 -16.43 -1.63
N ASP A 42 -8.22 -15.14 -1.40
CA ASP A 42 -9.02 -14.32 -2.30
C ASP A 42 -8.16 -13.54 -3.31
N LEU A 43 -6.91 -13.21 -2.97
CA LEU A 43 -6.01 -12.50 -3.88
C LEU A 43 -5.17 -13.48 -4.72
N THR A 44 -5.76 -13.91 -5.83
CA THR A 44 -5.13 -14.88 -6.75
C THR A 44 -3.85 -14.39 -7.43
N ARG A 45 -3.70 -13.07 -7.62
CA ARG A 45 -2.51 -12.45 -8.23
C ARG A 45 -2.28 -11.02 -7.74
N LEU A 46 -1.06 -10.53 -7.95
CA LEU A 46 -0.71 -9.11 -7.80
C LEU A 46 -1.04 -8.33 -9.10
N PRO A 47 -1.16 -6.99 -9.03
CA PRO A 47 -1.36 -6.17 -10.22
C PRO A 47 -0.17 -6.26 -11.18
N SER A 48 -0.47 -6.28 -12.47
CA SER A 48 0.53 -6.15 -13.54
C SER A 48 1.03 -4.70 -13.63
N THR A 49 2.13 -4.45 -14.33
CA THR A 49 2.68 -3.10 -14.48
C THR A 49 1.62 -2.11 -15.00
N GLY A 50 1.40 -1.01 -14.27
CA GLY A 50 0.40 0.02 -14.55
C GLY A 50 -1.01 -0.31 -14.04
N GLU A 51 -1.22 -1.46 -13.41
CA GLU A 51 -2.52 -1.88 -12.87
C GLU A 51 -2.65 -1.50 -11.39
N HIS A 52 -3.89 -1.22 -11.00
CA HIS A 52 -4.30 -0.83 -9.66
C HIS A 52 -5.50 -1.69 -9.24
N PHE A 53 -5.48 -2.21 -8.03
CA PHE A 53 -6.60 -2.88 -7.39
C PHE A 53 -7.07 -2.06 -6.21
N TYR A 54 -8.39 -2.01 -6.04
CA TYR A 54 -9.06 -1.35 -4.93
C TYR A 54 -9.82 -2.40 -4.13
N ILE A 55 -9.33 -2.69 -2.94
CA ILE A 55 -9.80 -3.80 -2.12
C ILE A 55 -10.59 -3.23 -0.94
N ASN A 56 -11.76 -3.81 -0.72
CA ASN A 56 -12.55 -3.60 0.49
C ASN A 56 -12.52 -4.88 1.31
N SER A 57 -12.27 -4.78 2.60
CA SER A 57 -12.28 -5.94 3.51
C SER A 57 -13.03 -5.62 4.79
N GLU A 58 -13.77 -6.62 5.28
CA GLU A 58 -14.39 -6.64 6.61
C GLU A 58 -13.36 -6.87 7.74
N CYS A 59 -12.10 -7.16 7.38
CA CYS A 59 -11.01 -7.41 8.29
C CYS A 59 -9.77 -6.56 7.95
N SER A 60 -9.07 -6.07 8.97
CA SER A 60 -7.74 -5.47 8.81
C SER A 60 -6.69 -6.54 8.58
N PHE A 61 -5.75 -6.32 7.66
CA PHE A 61 -4.58 -7.18 7.47
C PHE A 61 -3.30 -6.35 7.59
N SER A 62 -2.23 -6.99 8.05
CA SER A 62 -0.90 -6.37 8.02
C SER A 62 -0.35 -6.40 6.61
N LEU A 63 0.11 -5.26 6.11
CA LEU A 63 0.74 -5.18 4.79
C LEU A 63 2.02 -6.03 4.70
N PHE A 64 2.63 -6.39 5.82
CA PHE A 64 3.78 -7.30 5.88
C PHE A 64 3.55 -8.63 5.14
N LEU A 65 2.30 -9.14 5.10
CA LEU A 65 1.97 -10.37 4.38
C LEU A 65 2.31 -10.28 2.88
N PHE A 66 2.19 -9.09 2.28
CA PHE A 66 2.54 -8.88 0.88
C PHE A 66 4.05 -8.99 0.64
N ALA A 67 4.89 -8.54 1.59
CA ALA A 67 6.33 -8.73 1.51
C ALA A 67 6.70 -10.23 1.48
N ILE A 68 6.02 -11.04 2.29
CA ILE A 68 6.18 -12.51 2.26
C ILE A 68 5.69 -13.08 0.92
N MET A 69 4.53 -12.67 0.42
CA MET A 69 3.99 -13.18 -0.85
C MET A 69 4.92 -12.88 -2.04
N ILE A 70 5.47 -11.66 -2.11
CA ILE A 70 6.39 -11.25 -3.17
C ILE A 70 7.71 -12.00 -3.03
N SER A 71 8.30 -12.05 -1.84
CA SER A 71 9.60 -12.72 -1.60
C SER A 71 9.60 -14.22 -1.89
N LYS A 72 8.42 -14.88 -1.90
CA LYS A 72 8.28 -16.27 -2.35
C LYS A 72 8.47 -16.45 -3.87
N ARG A 73 8.34 -15.39 -4.66
CA ARG A 73 8.33 -15.42 -6.13
C ARG A 73 9.53 -14.69 -6.75
N GLU A 74 9.94 -13.59 -6.15
CA GLU A 74 10.99 -12.70 -6.67
C GLU A 74 11.80 -12.09 -5.52
N SER A 75 13.08 -11.80 -5.77
CA SER A 75 13.93 -11.11 -4.79
C SER A 75 13.55 -9.63 -4.70
N ILE A 76 13.38 -9.13 -3.48
CA ILE A 76 13.06 -7.73 -3.22
C ILE A 76 14.37 -6.95 -3.09
N THR A 77 14.56 -5.94 -3.94
CA THR A 77 15.76 -5.09 -3.89
C THR A 77 15.65 -4.06 -2.79
N ARG A 78 14.47 -3.44 -2.66
CA ARG A 78 14.18 -2.42 -1.64
C ARG A 78 12.77 -2.59 -1.11
N LEU A 79 12.61 -2.47 0.19
CA LEU A 79 11.34 -2.45 0.88
C LEU A 79 11.27 -1.23 1.80
N THR A 80 10.21 -0.44 1.68
CA THR A 80 9.93 0.66 2.62
C THR A 80 8.59 0.41 3.28
N TYR A 81 8.56 0.32 4.60
CA TYR A 81 7.34 0.07 5.36
C TYR A 81 7.00 1.25 6.27
N PHE A 82 5.83 1.82 6.07
CA PHE A 82 5.23 2.87 6.87
C PHE A 82 4.20 2.20 7.76
N THR A 83 4.44 2.18 9.07
CA THR A 83 3.47 1.70 10.05
C THR A 83 3.42 2.57 11.30
N GLU A 84 2.23 2.80 11.85
CA GLU A 84 2.09 3.53 13.12
C GLU A 84 2.77 2.80 14.29
N SER A 85 2.78 1.46 14.24
CA SER A 85 3.39 0.62 15.27
C SER A 85 4.15 -0.54 14.64
N PHE A 86 5.38 -0.73 15.07
CA PHE A 86 6.23 -1.80 14.58
C PHE A 86 6.56 -2.77 15.71
N THR A 87 6.21 -4.04 15.54
CA THR A 87 6.32 -5.06 16.58
C THR A 87 7.64 -5.83 16.52
N VAL A 88 8.03 -6.47 17.63
CA VAL A 88 9.19 -7.38 17.69
C VAL A 88 9.05 -8.53 16.69
N SER A 89 7.83 -9.05 16.53
CA SER A 89 7.54 -10.15 15.62
C SER A 89 7.75 -9.74 14.15
N GLU A 90 7.26 -8.58 13.74
CA GLU A 90 7.49 -8.05 12.38
C GLU A 90 8.99 -7.79 12.15
N TYR A 91 9.68 -7.21 13.13
CA TYR A 91 11.13 -7.00 13.07
C TYR A 91 11.90 -8.30 12.84
N ASN A 92 11.64 -9.33 13.66
CA ASN A 92 12.30 -10.62 13.52
C ASN A 92 12.01 -11.26 12.17
N ALA A 93 10.79 -11.13 11.66
CA ALA A 93 10.41 -11.67 10.36
C ALA A 93 11.10 -10.94 9.20
N PHE A 94 11.22 -9.61 9.27
CA PHE A 94 12.00 -8.82 8.30
C PHE A 94 13.49 -9.19 8.33
N ILE A 95 14.05 -9.36 9.51
CA ILE A 95 15.42 -9.84 9.73
C ILE A 95 15.61 -11.23 9.09
N GLU A 96 14.68 -12.15 9.29
CA GLU A 96 14.76 -13.49 8.72
C GLU A 96 14.68 -13.46 7.18
N LEU A 97 13.80 -12.64 6.62
CA LEU A 97 13.70 -12.45 5.16
C LEU A 97 14.99 -11.85 4.58
N GLN A 98 15.63 -10.91 5.29
CA GLN A 98 16.91 -10.35 4.89
C GLN A 98 18.05 -11.38 4.99
N ASP A 99 18.10 -12.16 6.07
CA ASP A 99 19.13 -13.19 6.29
C ASP A 99 19.04 -14.32 5.24
N LYS A 100 17.85 -14.56 4.68
CA LYS A 100 17.63 -15.47 3.54
C LYS A 100 17.90 -14.83 2.18
N CYS A 101 18.46 -13.62 2.14
CA CYS A 101 18.68 -12.82 0.92
C CYS A 101 17.40 -12.55 0.11
N ALA A 102 16.22 -12.63 0.74
CA ALA A 102 14.95 -12.38 0.07
C ALA A 102 14.66 -10.88 -0.05
N ILE A 103 15.22 -10.06 0.85
CA ILE A 103 15.13 -8.59 0.84
C ILE A 103 16.53 -7.99 0.97
N GLY A 104 16.89 -7.11 0.02
CA GLY A 104 18.15 -6.37 0.03
C GLY A 104 18.18 -5.29 1.12
N GLN A 105 17.48 -4.18 0.85
CA GLN A 105 17.40 -3.02 1.75
C GLN A 105 16.01 -2.89 2.37
N ILE A 106 15.96 -2.62 3.68
CA ILE A 106 14.72 -2.35 4.41
C ILE A 106 14.79 -0.94 5.01
N THR A 107 13.77 -0.14 4.77
CA THR A 107 13.54 1.13 5.48
C THR A 107 12.20 1.06 6.19
N ILE A 108 12.18 1.41 7.48
CA ILE A 108 10.96 1.42 8.29
C ILE A 108 10.73 2.85 8.74
N LEU A 109 9.57 3.40 8.37
CA LEU A 109 9.07 4.65 8.91
C LEU A 109 8.00 4.32 9.95
N THR A 110 8.20 4.76 11.20
CA THR A 110 7.30 4.44 12.31
C THR A 110 6.99 5.67 13.16
N ASN A 111 5.81 5.72 13.76
CA ASN A 111 5.47 6.80 14.70
C ASN A 111 6.27 6.73 16.00
N THR A 112 6.80 5.54 16.34
CA THR A 112 7.53 5.31 17.60
C THR A 112 8.83 4.56 17.36
N LYS A 113 9.89 4.95 18.09
CA LYS A 113 11.18 4.26 18.03
C LYS A 113 11.06 2.89 18.71
N PRO A 114 11.34 1.77 18.01
CA PRO A 114 11.27 0.46 18.64
C PRO A 114 12.47 0.26 19.58
N VAL A 115 12.23 -0.31 20.76
CA VAL A 115 13.24 -0.48 21.82
C VAL A 115 14.21 -1.64 21.54
N PHE A 116 13.83 -2.54 20.63
CA PHE A 116 14.44 -3.86 20.42
C PHE A 116 15.28 -3.96 19.13
N VAL A 117 15.69 -2.82 18.56
CA VAL A 117 16.34 -2.77 17.25
C VAL A 117 17.85 -2.94 17.39
N ASN A 118 18.40 -3.92 16.68
CA ASN A 118 19.84 -4.01 16.44
C ASN A 118 20.17 -3.30 15.13
N ASN A 119 21.16 -2.42 15.14
CA ASN A 119 21.63 -1.77 13.93
C ASN A 119 22.19 -2.80 12.94
N ARG A 120 21.61 -2.86 11.75
CA ARG A 120 22.10 -3.64 10.61
C ARG A 120 22.37 -2.70 9.44
N ALA A 121 23.42 -2.97 8.67
CA ALA A 121 23.84 -2.08 7.58
C ALA A 121 22.75 -1.84 6.53
N ASN A 122 21.87 -2.82 6.31
CA ASN A 122 20.81 -2.79 5.31
C ASN A 122 19.41 -2.61 5.92
N LEU A 123 19.32 -2.15 7.17
CA LEU A 123 18.06 -1.80 7.83
C LEU A 123 18.16 -0.38 8.37
N GLU A 124 17.28 0.49 7.88
CA GLU A 124 17.14 1.85 8.37
C GLU A 124 15.79 2.01 9.06
N ILE A 125 15.78 2.60 10.25
CA ILE A 125 14.53 2.95 10.95
C ILE A 125 14.49 4.45 11.17
N LYS A 126 13.41 5.07 10.72
CA LYS A 126 13.11 6.49 10.81
C LYS A 126 11.85 6.70 11.62
N VAL A 127 11.83 7.75 12.43
CA VAL A 127 10.66 8.13 13.21
C VAL A 127 9.98 9.34 12.57
N ALA A 128 8.68 9.23 12.33
CA ALA A 128 7.84 10.28 11.77
C ALA A 128 6.38 10.04 12.13
N THR A 129 5.60 11.09 12.37
CA THR A 129 4.16 10.98 12.61
C THR A 129 3.38 10.91 11.31
N PHE A 130 2.63 9.83 11.11
CA PHE A 130 1.64 9.65 10.04
C PHE A 130 0.50 8.75 10.53
N SER A 131 -0.53 8.59 9.70
CA SER A 131 -1.61 7.63 9.95
C SER A 131 -1.82 6.71 8.75
N GLY A 132 -2.20 5.47 9.03
CA GLY A 132 -2.34 4.39 8.06
C GLY A 132 -1.08 3.55 7.91
N GLU A 133 -1.14 2.56 7.01
CA GLU A 133 -0.01 1.71 6.66
C GLU A 133 0.28 1.81 5.16
N ILE A 134 1.56 1.89 4.81
CA ILE A 134 2.01 1.86 3.41
C ILE A 134 3.18 0.89 3.31
N LEU A 135 3.16 0.00 2.33
CA LEU A 135 4.29 -0.84 1.98
C LEU A 135 4.69 -0.56 0.54
N LEU A 136 5.96 -0.20 0.34
CA LEU A 136 6.57 0.00 -0.96
C LEU A 136 7.57 -1.14 -1.20
N VAL A 137 7.46 -1.80 -2.34
CA VAL A 137 8.32 -2.93 -2.70
C VAL A 137 8.86 -2.74 -4.10
N THR A 138 10.18 -2.67 -4.22
CA THR A 138 10.88 -2.67 -5.51
C THR A 138 11.53 -4.03 -5.72
N THR A 139 11.34 -4.60 -6.90
CA THR A 139 12.01 -5.83 -7.36
C THR A 139 12.85 -5.50 -8.61
N SER A 140 13.33 -6.51 -9.35
CA SER A 140 13.98 -6.26 -10.64
C SER A 140 13.04 -5.64 -11.67
N ASP A 141 11.78 -6.07 -11.65
CA ASP A 141 10.82 -5.81 -12.72
C ASP A 141 9.59 -5.02 -12.27
N ASN A 142 9.30 -5.01 -10.96
CA ASN A 142 8.04 -4.49 -10.42
C ASN A 142 8.24 -3.42 -9.34
N HIS A 143 7.24 -2.55 -9.22
CA HIS A 143 7.21 -1.40 -8.30
C HIS A 143 5.87 -1.40 -7.57
N TYR A 144 5.75 -2.24 -6.55
CA TYR A 144 4.49 -2.42 -5.84
C TYR A 144 4.28 -1.36 -4.76
N VAL A 145 3.05 -0.88 -4.67
CA VAL A 145 2.58 0.03 -3.65
C VAL A 145 1.33 -0.58 -3.02
N PHE A 146 1.37 -0.79 -1.71
CA PHE A 146 0.23 -1.23 -0.92
C PHE A 146 -0.10 -0.12 0.06
N GLU A 147 -1.32 0.39 0.03
CA GLU A 147 -1.80 1.42 0.94
C GLU A 147 -3.01 0.88 1.67
N ASN A 148 -3.01 0.98 3.00
CA ASN A 148 -4.10 0.56 3.84
C ASN A 148 -4.58 1.76 4.67
N SER A 149 -5.90 2.03 4.59
CA SER A 149 -6.55 3.11 5.32
C SER A 149 -6.61 2.88 6.84
N ALA A 150 -6.48 1.64 7.30
CA ALA A 150 -6.48 1.30 8.71
C ALA A 150 -5.07 1.39 9.29
N GLY A 151 -4.89 2.17 10.35
CA GLY A 151 -3.70 2.15 11.20
C GLY A 151 -3.67 0.88 12.03
N GLY A 152 -3.12 -0.21 11.47
CA GLY A 152 -2.94 -1.46 12.18
C GLY A 152 -4.23 -2.18 12.60
N LYS A 153 -4.04 -3.29 13.35
CA LYS A 153 -5.01 -4.35 13.69
C LYS A 153 -6.17 -3.88 14.58
N VAL A 154 -7.05 -3.02 14.07
CA VAL A 154 -8.30 -2.68 14.76
C VAL A 154 -9.37 -3.70 14.35
N GLU A 155 -9.75 -4.57 15.31
CA GLU A 155 -10.85 -5.50 15.13
C GLU A 155 -12.13 -4.76 14.69
N ASN A 156 -12.92 -5.37 13.79
CA ASN A 156 -14.18 -4.81 13.25
C ASN A 156 -14.05 -3.47 12.49
N THR A 157 -12.90 -3.20 11.86
CA THR A 157 -12.73 -2.02 11.01
C THR A 157 -12.78 -2.41 9.54
N PHE A 158 -13.66 -1.76 8.78
CA PHE A 158 -13.63 -1.83 7.32
C PHE A 158 -12.32 -1.25 6.80
N CYS A 159 -11.62 -2.06 6.02
CA CYS A 159 -10.33 -1.72 5.47
C CYS A 159 -10.49 -1.41 3.99
N PHE A 160 -10.04 -0.22 3.58
CA PHE A 160 -9.87 0.16 2.18
C PHE A 160 -8.39 0.05 1.86
N MET A 161 -8.07 -0.76 0.86
CA MET A 161 -6.70 -0.99 0.45
C MET A 161 -6.54 -0.69 -1.03
N THR A 162 -5.47 0.00 -1.37
CA THR A 162 -5.02 0.16 -2.75
C THR A 162 -3.79 -0.72 -2.95
N ILE A 163 -3.80 -1.55 -3.99
CA ILE A 163 -2.62 -2.29 -4.42
C ILE A 163 -2.29 -1.86 -5.84
N ALA A 164 -1.10 -1.33 -6.08
CA ALA A 164 -0.66 -0.90 -7.40
C ALA A 164 0.69 -1.52 -7.74
N ASN A 165 0.96 -1.71 -9.03
CA ASN A 165 2.30 -1.94 -9.56
C ASN A 165 2.66 -0.77 -10.49
N ASP A 166 3.09 0.33 -9.87
CA ASP A 166 3.25 1.62 -10.53
C ASP A 166 4.49 2.33 -10.00
N LYS A 167 5.48 2.47 -10.88
CA LYS A 167 6.77 3.09 -10.55
C LYS A 167 6.62 4.55 -10.15
N ALA A 168 5.76 5.32 -10.83
CA ALA A 168 5.61 6.73 -10.55
C ALA A 168 4.93 6.95 -9.18
N LEU A 169 3.95 6.11 -8.84
CA LEU A 169 3.34 6.14 -7.52
C LEU A 169 4.33 5.74 -6.42
N LEU A 170 5.14 4.70 -6.65
CA LEU A 170 6.17 4.26 -5.71
C LEU A 170 7.18 5.39 -5.45
N GLU A 171 7.74 5.99 -6.50
CA GLU A 171 8.70 7.10 -6.39
C GLU A 171 8.09 8.31 -5.67
N PHE A 172 6.82 8.62 -5.94
CA PHE A 172 6.09 9.68 -5.25
C PHE A 172 5.99 9.40 -3.74
N ARG A 173 5.71 8.16 -3.32
CA ARG A 173 5.67 7.79 -1.90
C ARG A 173 7.06 7.73 -1.26
N GLU A 174 8.07 7.23 -1.96
CA GLU A 174 9.46 7.27 -1.49
C GLU A 174 9.97 8.70 -1.28
N SER A 175 9.42 9.66 -2.05
CA SER A 175 9.73 11.08 -1.87
C SER A 175 9.40 11.58 -0.45
N ILE A 176 8.46 10.96 0.25
CA ILE A 176 8.11 11.28 1.64
C ILE A 176 9.28 10.98 2.58
N VAL A 177 10.04 9.93 2.31
CA VAL A 177 11.19 9.51 3.12
C VAL A 177 12.44 10.36 2.84
N SER A 178 12.59 10.84 1.61
CA SER A 178 13.78 11.56 1.15
C SER A 178 13.64 13.10 1.22
N ASN A 179 12.47 13.66 0.95
CA ASN A 179 12.27 15.11 0.82
C ASN A 179 11.70 15.78 2.06
N ASN A 180 11.19 15.02 3.02
CA ASN A 180 10.59 15.66 4.18
C ASN A 180 11.65 16.15 5.18
N ARG A 181 11.47 17.41 5.59
CA ARG A 181 11.94 17.97 6.87
C ARG A 181 11.19 17.35 8.06
N LEU A 182 10.94 16.04 8.01
CA LEU A 182 10.44 15.31 9.16
C LEU A 182 11.52 15.46 10.24
N LYS A 183 11.15 16.04 11.38
CA LYS A 183 12.04 16.08 12.53
C LYS A 183 12.19 14.63 13.00
N TYR A 184 13.30 14.02 12.61
CA TYR A 184 13.75 12.77 13.22
C TYR A 184 14.21 13.12 14.63
N GLU A 185 13.47 12.67 15.65
CA GLU A 185 13.91 12.72 17.05
C GLU A 185 14.87 11.56 17.38
#